data_AF-A0AA45WT38-F1
#
_entry.id   AF-A0AA45WT38-F1
#
_cell.length_a   1.000
_cell.length_b   1.000
_cell.length_c   1.000
_cell.angle_alpha   90.00
_cell.angle_beta   90.00
_cell.angle_gamma   90.00
#
_symmetry.space_group_name_H-M   'P 1'
#
loop_
_entity.id
_entity.type
_entity.pdbx_description
1 polymer ?
#
loop_
_entity_poly.entity_id
_entity_poly.type
_entity_poly.pdbx_seq_one_letter_code
_entity_poly.pdbx_strand_id
1 'polypeptide(L)' 'MRPTGIIEFPAPPDVRKAVWSIVNQAKTHEDKEFIYLEPDIAMKVKSRGFTKRGMIRLPVFQVFLFDVS' A
#
# COMPACT_ATOMS: atom_id res chain seq x y z
N MET A 1 -1.57 12.17 -7.01
CA MET A 1 -2.41 11.54 -5.95
C MET A 1 -1.98 12.06 -4.58
N ARG A 2 -2.84 12.03 -3.56
CA ARG A 2 -2.46 12.31 -2.15
C ARG A 2 -2.63 11.03 -1.33
N PRO A 3 -1.66 10.65 -0.48
CA PRO A 3 -1.79 9.46 0.37
C PRO A 3 -2.96 9.63 1.35
N THR A 4 -3.78 8.58 1.50
CA THR A 4 -4.99 8.57 2.35
C THR A 4 -4.79 7.87 3.70
N GLY A 5 -3.59 7.34 3.96
CA GLY A 5 -3.20 6.66 5.19
C GLY A 5 -1.86 5.93 5.03
N ILE A 6 -1.34 5.39 6.14
CA ILE A 6 -0.13 4.55 6.17
C ILE A 6 -0.50 3.23 6.86
N ILE A 7 -0.06 2.11 6.29
CA ILE A 7 -0.13 0.80 6.94
C ILE A 7 1.11 0.66 7.82
N GLU A 8 0.96 0.89 9.13
CA GLU A 8 2.07 0.81 10.10
C GLU A 8 2.28 -0.61 10.63
N PHE A 9 1.21 -1.42 10.70
CA PHE A 9 1.32 -2.81 11.09
C PHE A 9 1.94 -3.59 9.94
N PRO A 10 3.11 -4.21 10.14
CA PRO A 10 3.82 -4.84 9.05
C PRO A 10 2.94 -5.96 8.48
N ALA A 11 2.72 -5.89 7.17
CA ALA A 11 2.07 -6.98 6.46
C ALA A 11 2.87 -8.29 6.68
N PRO A 12 2.24 -9.46 6.52
CA PRO A 12 2.92 -10.75 6.58
C PRO A 12 4.24 -10.78 5.76
N PRO A 13 5.28 -11.53 6.18
CA PRO A 13 6.61 -11.46 5.54
C PRO A 13 6.61 -11.76 4.03
N ASP A 14 5.77 -12.67 3.59
CA ASP A 14 5.49 -13.01 2.19
C ASP A 14 4.93 -11.82 1.41
N VAL A 15 3.99 -11.07 2.00
CA VAL A 15 3.43 -9.85 1.42
C VAL A 15 4.52 -8.79 1.23
N ARG A 16 5.39 -8.61 2.23
CA ARG A 16 6.52 -7.66 2.12
C ARG A 16 7.49 -8.05 1.00
N LYS A 17 7.82 -9.34 0.88
CA LYS A 17 8.66 -9.85 -0.21
C LYS A 17 8.02 -9.62 -1.59
N ALA A 18 6.72 -9.85 -1.71
CA ALA A 18 5.98 -9.60 -2.94
C ALA A 18 6.03 -8.11 -3.32
N VAL A 19 5.76 -7.20 -2.39
CA VAL A 19 5.89 -5.74 -2.64
C VAL A 19 7.30 -5.39 -3.10
N TRP A 20 8.34 -5.90 -2.44
CA TRP A 20 9.72 -5.65 -2.84
C TRP A 20 10.04 -6.10 -4.27
N SER A 21 9.45 -7.20 -4.74
CA SER A 21 9.63 -7.65 -6.13
C SER A 21 9.00 -6.68 -7.15
N ILE A 22 7.92 -5.99 -6.76
CA ILE A 22 7.23 -5.00 -7.59
C ILE A 22 7.96 -3.64 -7.53
N VAL A 23 8.49 -3.25 -6.37
CA VAL A 23 9.24 -2.00 -6.18
C VAL A 23 10.34 -1.83 -7.23
N ASN A 24 11.10 -2.89 -7.51
CA ASN A 24 12.18 -2.85 -8.50
C ASN A 24 11.71 -2.54 -9.93
N GLN A 25 10.43 -2.82 -10.25
CA GLN A 25 9.86 -2.65 -11.58
C GLN A 25 9.04 -1.36 -11.71
N ALA A 26 8.34 -0.98 -10.64
CA ALA A 26 7.36 0.11 -10.65
C ALA A 26 7.87 1.41 -10.01
N LYS A 27 9.10 1.46 -9.50
CA LYS A 27 9.66 2.66 -8.86
C LYS A 27 9.75 3.82 -9.85
N THR A 28 9.16 4.95 -9.47
CA THR A 28 9.21 6.21 -10.22
C THR A 28 10.16 7.21 -9.61
N HIS A 29 10.20 7.28 -8.27
CA HIS A 29 11.03 8.19 -7.50
C HIS A 29 11.35 7.60 -6.12
N GLU A 30 12.42 8.09 -5.49
CA GLU A 30 12.75 7.80 -4.10
C GLU A 30 13.36 9.04 -3.47
N ASP A 31 12.96 9.32 -2.23
CA ASP A 31 13.58 10.31 -1.38
C ASP A 31 14.19 9.65 -0.12
N LYS A 32 14.51 10.45 0.91
CA LYS A 32 15.14 9.92 2.13
C LYS A 32 14.22 9.02 2.96
N GLU A 33 12.91 9.15 2.80
CA GLU A 33 11.90 8.51 3.63
C GLU A 33 11.07 7.48 2.85
N PHE A 34 10.80 7.73 1.57
CA PHE A 34 9.84 6.96 0.79
C PHE A 34 10.34 6.58 -0.60
N ILE A 35 9.93 5.39 -1.03
CA ILE A 35 9.95 4.97 -2.42
C ILE A 35 8.54 5.17 -2.99
N TYR A 36 8.45 5.88 -4.10
CA TYR A 36 7.20 6.13 -4.83
C TYR A 36 7.11 5.16 -6.00
N LEU A 37 5.94 4.54 -6.16
CA LEU A 37 5.65 3.55 -7.18
C LEU A 37 4.55 4.05 -8.14
N GLU A 38 4.56 3.56 -9.38
CA GLU A 38 3.37 3.63 -10.23
C GLU A 38 2.17 2.96 -9.52
N PRO A 39 0.94 3.50 -9.65
CA PRO A 39 -0.23 3.04 -8.92
C PRO A 39 -0.86 1.75 -9.48
N ASP A 40 -0.04 0.77 -9.84
CA ASP A 40 -0.47 -0.48 -10.49
C ASP A 40 -0.81 -1.61 -9.51
N ILE A 41 -0.63 -1.35 -8.20
CA ILE A 41 -0.90 -2.32 -7.14
C ILE A 41 -2.20 -1.94 -6.45
N ALA A 42 -3.23 -2.75 -6.61
CA ALA A 42 -4.45 -2.66 -5.84
C ALA A 42 -4.45 -3.67 -4.68
N MET A 43 -5.05 -3.28 -3.54
CA MET A 43 -5.20 -4.16 -2.40
C MET A 43 -6.47 -3.82 -1.62
N LYS A 44 -7.02 -4.82 -0.93
CA LYS A 44 -8.06 -4.65 0.08
C LYS A 44 -7.41 -4.47 1.45
N VAL A 45 -7.93 -3.52 2.22
CA VAL A 45 -7.52 -3.26 3.60
C VAL A 45 -8.71 -3.39 4.54
N LYS A 46 -8.46 -3.87 5.76
CA LYS A 46 -9.36 -3.67 6.90
C LYS A 46 -9.01 -2.36 7.58
N SER A 47 -10.00 -1.62 8.06
CA SER A 47 -9.78 -0.33 8.75
C SER A 47 -10.79 -0.11 9.87
N ARG A 48 -10.56 0.90 10.72
CA ARG A 48 -11.54 1.39 11.70
C ARG A 48 -12.44 2.50 11.14
N GLY A 49 -12.66 2.48 9.83
CA GLY A 49 -13.39 3.51 9.10
C GLY A 49 -12.53 4.71 8.74
N PHE A 50 -13.19 5.84 8.49
CA PHE A 50 -12.57 7.07 8.01
C PHE A 50 -12.49 8.14 9.10
N THR A 51 -11.48 9.01 9.01
CA THR A 51 -11.46 10.27 9.77
C THR A 51 -12.46 11.27 9.17
N LYS A 52 -12.77 12.34 9.91
CA LYS A 52 -13.59 13.46 9.38
C LYS A 52 -13.00 14.10 8.12
N ARG A 53 -11.69 13.93 7.86
CA ARG A 53 -10.99 14.44 6.66
C ARG A 53 -10.88 13.41 5.54
N GLY A 54 -11.54 12.25 5.66
CA GLY A 54 -11.53 11.20 4.65
C GLY A 54 -10.30 10.27 4.67
N MET A 55 -9.45 10.36 5.68
CA MET A 55 -8.27 9.48 5.83
C MET A 55 -8.67 8.11 6.38
N ILE A 56 -8.00 7.05 5.97
CA ILE A 56 -8.24 5.68 6.45
C ILE A 56 -7.62 5.52 7.86
N ARG A 57 -8.40 5.10 8.84
CA ARG A 57 -7.92 4.89 10.22
C ARG A 57 -7.39 3.47 10.42
N LEU A 58 -6.13 3.37 10.86
CA LEU A 58 -5.45 2.11 11.18
C LEU A 58 -5.66 1.03 10.10
N PRO A 59 -5.28 1.30 8.84
CA PRO A 59 -5.41 0.31 7.78
C PRO A 59 -4.49 -0.88 8.04
N VAL A 60 -5.02 -2.08 7.79
CA VAL A 60 -4.30 -3.34 7.86
C VAL A 60 -4.51 -4.08 6.55
N PHE A 61 -3.43 -4.59 5.98
CA PHE A 61 -3.47 -5.41 4.77
C PHE A 61 -4.44 -6.59 4.93
N GLN A 62 -5.27 -6.85 3.92
CA GLN A 62 -6.12 -8.03 3.86
C GLN A 62 -5.76 -8.95 2.70
N VAL A 63 -5.74 -8.43 1.47
CA VAL A 63 -5.40 -9.22 0.27
C VAL A 63 -5.01 -8.28 -0.88
N PHE A 64 -4.13 -8.73 -1.77
CA PHE A 64 -3.90 -8.04 -3.05
C PHE A 64 -5.09 -8.22 -3.98
N LEU A 65 -5.36 -7.21 -4.79
CA LEU A 65 -6.34 -7.25 -5.88
C LEU A 65 -5.52 -7.25 -7.16
N PHE A 66 -5.30 -8.44 -7.71
CA PHE A 66 -4.79 -8.57 -9.08
C PHE A 66 -5.99 -8.75 -9.98
N ASP A 67 -6.09 -7.97 -11.05
CA ASP A 67 -7.10 -8.21 -12.07
C ASP A 67 -6.82 -9.58 -12.70
N VAL A 68 -7.70 -10.54 -12.43
CA VAL A 68 -7.78 -11.77 -13.23
C VAL A 68 -8.66 -11.40 -14.42
N SER A 69 -8.02 -10.91 -15.48
CA SER A 69 -8.66 -10.78 -16.80
C SER A 69 -8.91 -12.15 -17.41
#